data_AF-A0A9N8VSG3-F1
#
_entry.id   AF-A0A9N8VSG3-F1
#
_cell.length_a   1.000
_cell.length_b   1.000
_cell.length_c   1.000
_cell.angle_alpha   90.00
_cell.angle_beta   90.00
_cell.angle_gamma   90.00
#
_symmetry.space_group_name_H-M   'P 1'
#
loop_
_entity.id
_entity.type
_entity.pdbx_description
1 polymer ?
#
loop_
_entity_poly.entity_id
_entity_poly.type
_entity_poly.pdbx_seq_one_letter_code
_entity_poly.pdbx_strand_id
1 'polypeptide(L)'
;MPKISDPSAKPILITKQEAKAQVNEENMTKPEILLKIETLLEQLCESVQKNYSGLKLKKQSELLDILQEVKCLFDLDNAFNDQDCLENSGTDQQE
;
A
#
# COMPACT_ATOMS: atom_id res chain seq x y z
N MET A 1 27.45 -23.40 26.35
CA MET A 1 26.30 -23.36 25.40
C MET A 1 25.75 -21.95 25.39
N PRO A 2 25.87 -21.16 24.32
CA PRO A 2 25.17 -19.89 24.24
C PRO A 2 23.79 -20.09 23.59
N LYS A 3 22.75 -19.59 24.28
CA LYS A 3 21.41 -19.39 23.73
C LYS A 3 21.46 -18.17 22.81
N ILE A 4 21.14 -18.36 21.54
CA ILE A 4 20.99 -17.28 20.57
C ILE A 4 19.51 -16.89 20.62
N SER A 5 19.18 -15.87 21.41
CA SER A 5 17.89 -15.21 21.36
C SER A 5 17.93 -14.19 20.23
N ASP A 6 17.30 -14.53 19.11
CA ASP A 6 17.14 -13.65 17.96
C ASP A 6 16.07 -12.57 18.29
N PRO A 7 16.43 -11.28 18.43
CA PRO A 7 15.48 -10.23 18.82
C PRO A 7 15.08 -9.37 17.62
N SER A 8 14.81 -9.99 16.46
CA SER A 8 14.47 -9.22 15.25
C SER A 8 13.12 -9.60 14.64
N ALA A 9 12.10 -9.75 15.48
CA ALA A 9 10.74 -9.41 15.07
C ALA A 9 10.42 -8.06 15.72
N LYS A 10 10.84 -6.96 15.07
CA LYS A 10 10.32 -5.64 15.43
C LYS A 10 8.79 -5.74 15.30
N PRO A 11 8.01 -5.50 16.37
CA PRO A 11 6.58 -5.37 16.22
C PRO A 11 6.35 -4.25 15.21
N ILE A 12 5.62 -4.52 14.13
CA ILE A 12 5.14 -3.45 13.27
C ILE A 12 4.30 -2.59 14.20
N LEU A 13 4.85 -1.43 14.60
CA LEU A 13 4.14 -0.44 15.37
C LEU A 13 3.10 0.13 14.43
N ILE A 14 1.96 -0.54 14.29
CA ILE A 14 0.80 0.02 13.61
C ILE A 14 0.46 1.25 14.44
N THR A 15 0.85 2.41 13.91
CA THR A 15 0.57 3.67 14.60
C THR A 15 -0.94 3.80 14.76
N LYS A 16 -1.41 4.49 15.82
CA LYS A 16 -2.85 4.67 16.02
C LYS A 16 -3.54 5.28 14.78
N GLN A 17 -2.80 6.00 13.93
CA GLN A 17 -3.27 6.50 12.65
C GLN A 17 -3.47 5.39 11.60
N GLU A 18 -2.52 4.46 11.43
CA GLU A 18 -2.67 3.33 10.50
C GLU A 18 -3.81 2.40 10.92
N ALA A 19 -3.97 2.15 12.22
CA ALA A 19 -5.10 1.38 12.73
C ALA A 19 -6.44 2.10 12.44
N LYS A 20 -6.47 3.43 12.57
CA LYS A 20 -7.65 4.23 12.27
C LYS A 20 -7.94 4.28 10.78
N ALA A 21 -6.92 4.29 9.93
CA ALA A 21 -7.06 4.24 8.48
C ALA A 21 -7.61 2.88 8.02
N GLN A 22 -7.12 1.76 8.57
CA GLN A 22 -7.65 0.42 8.28
C GLN A 22 -9.11 0.27 8.73
N VAL A 23 -9.44 0.69 9.96
CA VAL A 23 -10.82 0.66 10.46
C VAL A 23 -11.73 1.56 9.63
N ASN A 24 -11.23 2.69 9.13
CA ASN A 24 -12.02 3.57 8.28
C ASN A 24 -12.33 2.92 6.92
N GLU A 25 -11.43 2.10 6.38
CA GLU A 25 -11.64 1.38 5.11
C GLU A 25 -12.53 0.15 5.27
N GLU A 26 -12.44 -0.59 6.38
CA GLU A 26 -13.38 -1.68 6.69
C GLU A 26 -14.82 -1.19 6.92
N ASN A 27 -14.99 0.06 7.38
CA ASN A 27 -16.31 0.69 7.54
C ASN A 27 -16.81 1.42 6.29
N MET A 28 -16.01 1.52 5.22
CA MET A 28 -16.45 2.17 3.98
C MET A 28 -17.52 1.36 3.28
N THR A 29 -18.53 2.07 2.78
CA THR A 29 -19.57 1.46 1.96
C THR A 29 -19.02 1.05 0.59
N LYS A 30 -19.62 0.03 -0.03
CA LYS A 30 -19.27 -0.40 -1.40
C LYS A 30 -19.12 0.75 -2.41
N PRO A 31 -20.02 1.75 -2.51
CA PRO A 31 -19.84 2.87 -3.43
C PRO A 31 -18.64 3.76 -3.09
N GLU A 32 -18.28 3.94 -1.82
CA GLU A 32 -17.08 4.70 -1.43
C GLU A 32 -15.80 3.97 -1.84
N ILE A 33 -15.75 2.65 -1.65
CA ILE A 33 -14.62 1.83 -2.08
C ILE A 33 -14.47 1.90 -3.61
N LEU A 34 -15.58 1.79 -4.34
CA LEU A 34 -15.57 1.93 -5.80
C LEU A 34 -15.03 3.30 -6.25
N LEU A 35 -15.53 4.38 -5.63
CA LEU A 35 -15.07 5.74 -5.97
C LEU A 35 -13.57 5.91 -5.73
N LYS A 36 -13.04 5.37 -4.63
CA LYS A 36 -11.60 5.37 -4.35
C LYS A 36 -10.79 4.61 -5.39
N ILE A 37 -11.23 3.40 -5.76
CA ILE A 37 -10.57 2.61 -6.80
C ILE A 37 -10.58 3.37 -8.12
N GLU A 38 -11.74 3.91 -8.52
CA GLU A 38 -11.87 4.69 -9.77
C GLU A 38 -10.95 5.92 -9.76
N THR A 39 -10.86 6.63 -8.62
CA THR A 39 -9.98 7.81 -8.48
C THR A 39 -8.50 7.45 -8.62
N LEU A 40 -8.05 6.36 -7.98
CA LEU A 40 -6.66 5.90 -8.10
C LEU A 40 -6.35 5.39 -9.51
N LEU A 41 -7.29 4.67 -10.11
CA LEU A 41 -7.15 4.18 -11.48
C LEU A 41 -7.08 5.33 -12.49
N GLU A 42 -7.83 6.41 -12.30
CA GLU A 42 -7.80 7.61 -13.15
C GLU A 42 -6.41 8.28 -13.16
N GLN A 43 -5.68 8.19 -12.05
CA GLN A 43 -4.29 8.68 -11.96
C GLN A 43 -3.28 7.73 -12.59
N LEU A 44 -3.63 6.46 -12.78
CA LEU A 44 -2.79 5.45 -13.42
C LEU A 44 -3.04 5.39 -14.94
N CYS A 45 -2.08 4.80 -15.65
CA CYS A 45 -2.16 4.65 -17.10
C CYS A 45 -3.35 3.78 -17.57
N GLU A 46 -3.91 4.10 -18.75
CA GLU A 46 -5.10 3.42 -19.30
C GLU A 46 -4.93 1.90 -19.45
N SER A 47 -3.71 1.40 -19.60
CA SER A 47 -3.42 -0.04 -19.66
C SER A 47 -3.76 -0.75 -18.35
N VAL A 48 -3.51 -0.09 -17.21
CA VAL A 48 -3.85 -0.60 -15.88
C VAL A 48 -5.36 -0.53 -15.67
N GLN A 49 -6.01 0.58 -16.04
CA GLN A 49 -7.46 0.75 -15.91
C GLN A 49 -8.26 -0.36 -16.60
N LYS A 50 -7.83 -0.79 -17.79
CA LYS A 50 -8.49 -1.86 -18.57
C LYS A 50 -8.51 -3.21 -17.87
N ASN A 51 -7.57 -3.47 -16.95
CA ASN A 51 -7.54 -4.72 -16.18
C ASN A 51 -8.62 -4.77 -15.10
N TYR A 52 -9.13 -3.62 -14.65
CA TYR A 52 -10.11 -3.53 -13.57
C TYR A 52 -11.53 -3.29 -14.10
N SER A 53 -11.94 -4.04 -15.11
CA SER A 53 -13.32 -4.03 -15.60
C SER A 53 -14.26 -4.78 -14.64
N GLY A 54 -15.53 -4.36 -14.59
CA GLY A 54 -16.57 -5.10 -13.84
C GLY A 54 -16.55 -4.94 -12.32
N LEU A 55 -15.89 -3.93 -11.77
CA LEU A 55 -15.82 -3.66 -10.31
C LEU A 55 -17.22 -3.62 -9.64
N LYS A 56 -18.23 -3.11 -10.35
CA LYS A 56 -19.62 -3.04 -9.84
C LYS A 56 -20.21 -4.40 -9.47
N LEU A 57 -19.76 -5.48 -10.13
CA LEU A 57 -20.24 -6.85 -9.91
C LEU A 57 -19.56 -7.56 -8.73
N LYS A 58 -18.44 -7.03 -8.23
CA LYS A 58 -17.65 -7.64 -7.16
C LYS A 58 -18.27 -7.47 -5.78
N LYS A 59 -17.93 -8.37 -4.86
CA LYS A 59 -18.29 -8.24 -3.44
C LYS A 59 -17.42 -7.18 -2.76
N GLN A 60 -17.87 -6.67 -1.61
CA GLN A 60 -17.13 -5.65 -0.87
C GLN A 60 -15.72 -6.11 -0.48
N SER A 61 -15.55 -7.36 -0.06
CA SER A 61 -14.23 -7.93 0.26
C SER A 61 -13.28 -7.91 -0.94
N GLU A 62 -13.76 -8.36 -2.11
CA GLU A 62 -12.96 -8.31 -3.34
C GLU A 62 -12.59 -6.87 -3.74
N LEU A 63 -13.46 -5.91 -3.46
CA LEU A 63 -13.17 -4.50 -3.72
C LEU A 63 -12.10 -3.96 -2.76
N LEU A 64 -12.05 -4.41 -1.51
CA LEU A 64 -10.98 -4.06 -0.58
C LEU A 64 -9.63 -4.63 -1.04
N ASP A 65 -9.63 -5.89 -1.48
CA ASP A 65 -8.42 -6.53 -2.04
C ASP A 65 -7.89 -5.74 -3.25
N ILE A 66 -8.79 -5.36 -4.16
CA ILE A 66 -8.45 -4.55 -5.34
C ILE A 66 -7.99 -3.14 -4.95
N LEU A 67 -8.65 -2.51 -3.97
CA LEU A 67 -8.23 -1.19 -3.50
C LEU A 67 -6.80 -1.22 -2.98
N GLN A 68 -6.42 -2.28 -2.26
CA GLN A 68 -5.07 -2.43 -1.76
C GLN A 68 -4.06 -2.69 -2.88
N GLU A 69 -4.42 -3.52 -3.87
CA GLU A 69 -3.61 -3.76 -5.06
C GLU A 69 -3.36 -2.47 -5.86
N VAL A 70 -4.41 -1.69 -6.14
CA VAL A 70 -4.32 -0.44 -6.89
C VAL A 70 -3.50 0.61 -6.14
N LYS A 71 -3.59 0.67 -4.81
CA LYS A 71 -2.70 1.53 -4.01
C LYS A 71 -1.24 1.15 -4.16
N CYS A 72 -0.91 -0.14 -4.08
CA CYS A 72 0.47 -0.59 -4.28
C CYS A 72 0.98 -0.23 -5.67
N LEU A 73 0.14 -0.34 -6.71
CA LEU A 73 0.49 0.09 -8.06
C LEU A 73 0.70 1.61 -8.13
N PHE A 74 -0.16 2.39 -7.48
CA PHE A 74 -0.05 3.84 -7.41
C PHE A 74 1.22 4.30 -6.69
N ASP A 75 1.51 3.73 -5.52
CA ASP A 75 2.73 4.04 -4.77
C ASP A 75 3.98 3.66 -5.56
N LEU A 76 3.94 2.54 -6.31
CA LEU A 76 5.03 2.11 -7.17
C LEU A 76 5.22 3.07 -8.35
N ASP A 77 4.15 3.44 -9.05
CA ASP A 77 4.19 4.38 -10.18
C ASP A 77 4.71 5.76 -9.74
N ASN A 78 4.31 6.22 -8.56
CA ASN A 78 4.79 7.47 -7.99
C ASN A 78 6.25 7.37 -7.49
N ALA A 79 6.65 6.22 -6.91
CA ALA A 79 8.04 5.97 -6.52
C ALA A 79 9.00 5.87 -7.73
N PHE A 80 8.51 5.45 -8.90
CA PHE A 80 9.28 5.54 -10.14
C PHE A 80 9.46 6.98 -10.64
N ASN A 81 8.58 7.89 -10.23
CA ASN A 81 8.67 9.31 -10.54
C ASN A 81 9.53 10.08 -9.52
N ASP A 82 9.54 9.64 -8.27
CA ASP A 82 10.43 10.11 -7.21
C ASP A 82 11.75 9.31 -7.20
N GLN A 83 12.49 9.35 -8.31
CA GLN A 83 13.90 8.97 -8.27
C GLN A 83 14.73 10.10 -7.65
N ASP A 84 14.56 10.32 -6.36
CA ASP A 84 15.66 10.77 -5.52
C ASP A 84 15.44 10.38 -4.05
N CYS A 85 16.55 10.03 -3.39
CA CYS A 85 16.70 9.75 -1.96
C CYS A 85 16.33 8.34 -1.43
N LEU A 86 17.20 7.36 -1.67
CA LEU A 86 17.96 6.74 -0.55
C LEU A 86 19.15 5.92 -1.06
N GLU A 87 20.10 6.57 -1.73
CA GLU A 87 21.45 6.01 -1.83
C GLU A 87 22.37 6.75 -0.85
N ASN A 88 23.00 5.95 0.02
CA ASN A 88 24.10 6.27 0.93
C ASN A 88 23.79 7.04 2.24
N SER A 89 23.74 6.30 3.34
CA SER A 89 24.53 6.70 4.51
C SER A 89 25.09 5.46 5.23
N GLY A 90 26.26 5.04 4.78
CA GLY A 90 27.11 4.09 5.47
C GLY A 90 28.57 4.51 5.36
N THR A 91 28.88 5.72 5.86
CA THR A 91 30.27 6.09 6.15
C THR A 91 30.76 5.28 7.35
N ASP A 92 31.49 4.21 7.09
CA ASP A 92 32.43 3.64 8.07
C ASP A 92 33.79 4.33 7.87
N GLN A 93 34.09 5.33 8.70
CA GLN A 93 35.47 5.75 8.96
C GLN A 93 35.99 4.89 10.12
N GLN A 94 36.93 3.99 9.83
CA GLN A 94 37.82 3.40 10.82
C GLN A 94 39.17 4.11 10.72
N GLU A 95 39.58 4.80 11.79
CA GLU A 95 40.93 4.69 12.34
C GLU A 95 40.94 5.06 13.84
#